data_AF-A0A941AZW9-F1
#
_entry.id   AF-A0A941AZW9-F1
#
_cell.length_a   1.000
_cell.length_b   1.000
_cell.length_c   1.000
_cell.angle_alpha   90.00
_cell.angle_beta   90.00
_cell.angle_gamma   90.00
#
_symmetry.space_group_name_H-M   'P 1'
#
loop_
_entity.id
_entity.type
_entity.pdbx_description
1 polymer ?
#
loop_
_entity_poly.entity_id
_entity_poly.type
_entity_poly.pdbx_seq_one_letter_code
_entity_poly.pdbx_strand_id
1 'polypeptide(L)'
;MDTIFVNFKENKFQTKKILPKNNFNFCDRWYTFNFEDLNNKSSKVNLQFWYKDYTSAERRELRIKSDFRSVKKSYIRRHKKQIISIDFFEKYGIYRSTYEAFEKCKVIYIIDNSESKRGKINIYEVIKFSSYSMGE
;
A
#
# COMPACT_ATOMS: atom_id res chain seq x y z
N MET A 1 4.31 -7.14 -14.50
CA MET A 1 4.69 -7.71 -13.18
C MET A 1 3.40 -8.01 -12.45
N ASP A 2 3.19 -9.24 -11.97
CA ASP A 2 1.91 -9.58 -11.32
C ASP A 2 1.82 -9.06 -9.87
N THR A 3 2.95 -8.74 -9.23
CA THR A 3 3.00 -8.29 -7.83
C THR A 3 3.99 -7.16 -7.62
N ILE A 4 3.56 -6.11 -6.91
CA ILE A 4 4.40 -5.02 -6.41
C ILE A 4 4.35 -4.97 -4.89
N PHE A 5 5.47 -4.59 -4.30
CA PHE A 5 5.57 -4.31 -2.87
C PHE A 5 5.79 -2.81 -2.66
N VAL A 6 5.05 -2.23 -1.72
CA VAL A 6 5.18 -0.83 -1.33
C VAL A 6 5.78 -0.77 0.05
N ASN A 7 6.93 -0.11 0.18
CA ASN A 7 7.65 -0.03 1.43
C ASN A 7 6.99 1.00 2.34
N PHE A 8 6.53 0.56 3.52
CA PHE A 8 5.94 1.43 4.53
C PHE A 8 6.81 1.49 5.78
N LYS A 9 7.05 2.70 6.28
CA LYS A 9 7.65 2.97 7.58
C LYS A 9 7.07 4.25 8.14
N GLU A 10 6.35 4.14 9.25
CA GLU A 10 5.63 5.25 9.87
C GLU A 10 6.55 6.46 10.15
N ASN A 11 6.14 7.62 9.66
CA ASN A 11 6.81 8.92 9.80
C ASN A 11 5.85 10.06 9.40
N LYS A 12 6.32 11.31 9.35
CA LYS A 12 5.47 12.49 9.01
C LYS A 12 4.79 12.42 7.63
N PHE A 13 5.33 11.64 6.69
CA PHE A 13 4.79 11.45 5.35
C PHE A 13 4.01 10.15 5.20
N GLN A 14 4.21 9.18 6.10
CA GLN A 14 3.62 7.85 6.01
C GLN A 14 2.89 7.54 7.32
N THR A 15 1.57 7.56 7.28
CA THR A 15 0.74 7.28 8.47
C THR A 15 -0.03 5.98 8.27
N LYS A 16 -0.35 5.30 9.38
CA LYS A 16 -1.28 4.17 9.37
C LYS A 16 -2.42 4.39 10.36
N LYS A 17 -3.59 3.86 10.03
CA LYS A 17 -4.73 3.75 10.93
C LYS A 17 -5.18 2.30 10.97
N ILE A 18 -5.24 1.73 12.16
CA ILE A 18 -5.81 0.40 12.38
C ILE A 18 -7.22 0.63 12.93
N LEU A 19 -8.23 0.14 12.21
CA LEU A 19 -9.62 0.26 12.65
C LEU A 19 -9.96 -0.82 13.68
N PRO A 20 -10.95 -0.57 14.55
CA PRO A 20 -11.49 -1.59 15.43
C PRO A 20 -11.93 -2.84 14.66
N LYS A 21 -11.94 -3.98 15.35
CA LYS A 21 -12.40 -5.23 14.78
C LYS A 21 -13.85 -5.09 14.30
N ASN A 22 -14.11 -5.50 13.07
CA ASN A 22 -15.47 -5.61 12.57
C ASN A 22 -16.17 -6.86 13.13
N ASN A 23 -17.43 -7.07 12.76
CA ASN A 23 -18.25 -8.22 13.18
C ASN A 23 -17.67 -9.59 12.77
N PHE A 24 -16.64 -9.61 11.93
CA PHE A 24 -15.92 -10.81 11.49
C PHE A 24 -14.53 -10.94 12.14
N ASN A 25 -14.27 -10.22 13.25
CA ASN A 25 -12.99 -10.21 13.96
C ASN A 25 -11.79 -9.78 13.09
N PHE A 26 -12.05 -9.03 12.01
CA PHE A 26 -11.04 -8.50 11.10
C PHE A 26 -10.74 -7.03 11.42
N CYS A 27 -9.45 -6.66 11.40
CA CYS A 27 -8.98 -5.28 11.60
C CYS A 27 -8.58 -4.67 10.26
N ASP A 28 -9.41 -3.78 9.73
CA ASP A 28 -9.06 -2.98 8.56
C ASP A 28 -7.85 -2.09 8.87
N ARG A 29 -6.97 -1.90 7.88
CA ARG A 29 -5.79 -1.04 8.00
C ARG A 29 -5.71 -0.09 6.83
N TRP A 30 -5.52 1.19 7.13
CA TRP A 30 -5.34 2.23 6.13
C TRP A 30 -3.91 2.74 6.22
N TYR A 31 -3.20 2.69 5.11
CA TYR A 31 -1.85 3.24 4.98
C TYR A 31 -1.95 4.47 4.08
N THR A 32 -1.50 5.62 4.57
CA THR A 32 -1.56 6.89 3.83
C THR A 32 -0.15 7.40 3.61
N PHE A 33 0.17 7.64 2.35
CA PHE A 33 1.39 8.30 1.91
C PHE A 33 1.02 9.71 1.48
N ASN A 34 1.60 10.71 2.13
CA ASN A 34 1.35 12.12 1.92
C ASN A 34 2.50 12.73 1.12
N PHE A 35 2.17 13.51 0.11
CA PHE A 35 3.14 14.14 -0.79
C PHE A 35 2.74 15.58 -1.07
N GLU A 36 3.74 16.38 -1.44
CA GLU A 36 3.52 17.66 -2.10
C GLU A 36 3.28 17.39 -3.60
N ASP A 37 2.29 18.06 -4.19
CA ASP A 37 2.09 17.97 -5.63
C ASP A 37 3.26 18.68 -6.33
N LEU A 38 3.97 17.94 -7.19
CA LEU A 38 5.11 18.46 -7.96
C LEU A 38 4.69 19.61 -8.88
N ASN A 39 3.44 19.63 -9.35
CA ASN A 39 2.90 20.65 -10.23
C ASN A 39 2.30 21.83 -9.45
N ASN A 40 1.97 21.64 -8.15
CA ASN A 40 1.42 22.67 -7.29
C ASN A 40 1.88 22.43 -5.84
N LYS A 41 3.02 23.01 -5.46
CA LYS A 41 3.64 22.81 -4.13
C LYS A 41 2.73 23.21 -2.94
N SER A 42 1.70 24.01 -3.19
CA SER A 42 0.67 24.36 -2.19
C SER A 42 -0.39 23.27 -2.00
N SER A 43 -0.51 22.33 -2.94
CA SER A 43 -1.46 21.23 -2.91
C SER A 43 -0.83 19.98 -2.30
N LYS A 44 -1.49 19.45 -1.26
CA LYS A 44 -1.15 18.14 -0.69
C LYS A 44 -1.96 17.07 -1.42
N VAL A 45 -1.25 16.05 -1.88
CA VAL A 45 -1.86 14.88 -2.51
C VAL A 45 -1.55 13.65 -1.68
N ASN A 46 -2.51 12.72 -1.59
CA ASN A 46 -2.30 11.48 -0.85
C ASN A 46 -2.57 10.24 -1.69
N LEU A 47 -1.77 9.21 -1.44
CA LEU A 47 -1.96 7.87 -1.93
C LEU A 47 -2.26 6.97 -0.74
N GLN A 48 -3.38 6.25 -0.82
CA GLN A 48 -3.88 5.41 0.24
C GLN A 48 -3.87 3.94 -0.19
N PHE A 49 -3.58 3.07 0.76
CA PHE A 49 -3.64 1.62 0.58
C PHE A 49 -4.47 1.00 1.69
N TRP A 50 -5.45 0.21 1.32
CA TRP A 50 -6.46 -0.32 2.22
C TRP A 50 -6.32 -1.84 2.31
N TYR A 51 -5.99 -2.33 3.51
CA TYR A 51 -6.12 -3.74 3.87
C TYR A 51 -7.53 -3.94 4.42
N LYS A 52 -8.33 -4.72 3.71
CA LYS A 52 -9.73 -5.05 4.03
C LYS A 52 -9.92 -6.55 3.97
N ASP A 53 -11.02 -7.08 4.50
CA ASP A 53 -11.26 -8.54 4.49
C ASP A 53 -11.28 -9.12 3.06
N TYR A 54 -11.74 -8.34 2.08
CA TYR A 54 -11.73 -8.70 0.65
C TYR A 54 -11.21 -7.54 -0.19
N THR A 55 -10.35 -7.83 -1.19
CA THR A 55 -9.78 -6.82 -2.07
C THR A 55 -10.70 -6.42 -3.25
N SER A 56 -11.77 -7.17 -3.52
CA SER A 56 -12.78 -6.85 -4.54
C SER A 56 -14.14 -7.50 -4.23
N ALA A 57 -15.19 -7.05 -4.91
CA ALA A 57 -16.52 -7.66 -4.83
C ALA A 57 -16.51 -9.11 -5.34
N GLU A 58 -15.86 -9.37 -6.48
CA GLU A 58 -15.67 -10.72 -7.04
C GLU A 58 -15.00 -11.66 -6.02
N ARG A 59 -13.92 -11.21 -5.37
CA ARG A 59 -13.25 -12.01 -4.33
C ARG A 59 -14.13 -12.25 -3.12
N ARG A 60 -15.03 -11.32 -2.78
CA ARG A 60 -16.02 -11.54 -1.72
C ARG A 60 -17.01 -12.63 -2.10
N GLU A 61 -17.51 -12.64 -3.33
CA GLU A 61 -18.41 -13.69 -3.85
C GLU A 61 -17.73 -15.06 -3.83
N LEU A 62 -16.46 -15.12 -4.26
CA LEU A 62 -15.62 -16.32 -4.23
C LEU A 62 -15.08 -16.66 -2.82
N ARG A 63 -15.37 -15.85 -1.80
CA ARG A 63 -14.86 -15.98 -0.42
C ARG A 63 -13.33 -16.02 -0.31
N ILE A 64 -12.64 -15.35 -1.23
CA ILE A 64 -11.17 -15.24 -1.26
C ILE A 64 -10.75 -13.98 -0.47
N LYS A 65 -10.39 -14.17 0.80
CA LYS A 65 -9.94 -13.09 1.69
C LYS A 65 -8.61 -12.47 1.23
N SER A 66 -8.35 -11.25 1.69
CA SER A 66 -7.06 -10.58 1.49
C SER A 66 -5.94 -11.31 2.22
N ASP A 67 -4.79 -11.39 1.59
CA ASP A 67 -3.65 -12.12 2.12
C ASP A 67 -2.85 -11.30 3.15
N PHE A 68 -2.36 -11.99 4.18
CA PHE A 68 -1.46 -11.46 5.20
C PHE A 68 -0.37 -12.48 5.49
N ARG A 69 0.89 -12.01 5.50
CA ARG A 69 2.04 -12.89 5.78
C ARG A 69 3.05 -12.21 6.68
N SER A 70 3.64 -12.99 7.58
CA SER A 70 4.83 -12.58 8.33
C SER A 70 6.05 -13.26 7.71
N VAL A 71 6.86 -12.50 6.97
CA VAL A 71 7.97 -13.01 6.15
C VAL A 71 9.33 -12.66 6.73
N LYS A 72 10.37 -13.44 6.42
CA LYS A 72 11.75 -13.13 6.81
C LYS A 72 12.32 -12.00 5.96
N LYS A 73 13.29 -11.24 6.47
CA LYS A 73 14.05 -10.23 5.70
C LYS A 73 14.63 -10.77 4.38
N SER A 74 15.04 -12.03 4.33
CA SER A 74 15.54 -12.67 3.11
C SER A 74 14.50 -12.74 1.99
N TYR A 75 13.22 -12.88 2.33
CA TYR A 75 12.13 -12.81 1.35
C TYR A 75 12.11 -11.45 0.67
N ILE A 76 12.10 -10.37 1.45
CA ILE A 76 12.10 -8.98 0.96
C ILE A 76 13.31 -8.73 0.04
N ARG A 77 14.51 -9.21 0.43
CA ARG A 77 15.71 -9.07 -0.40
C ARG A 77 15.61 -9.74 -1.78
N ARG A 78 14.92 -10.88 -1.89
CA ARG A 78 14.69 -11.57 -3.18
C ARG A 78 13.75 -10.76 -4.09
N HIS A 79 12.82 -10.02 -3.51
CA HIS A 79 11.85 -9.20 -4.23
C HIS A 79 12.27 -7.73 -4.40
N LYS A 80 13.54 -7.38 -4.12
CA LYS A 80 14.01 -5.98 -4.09
C LYS A 80 13.67 -5.13 -5.32
N LYS A 81 13.66 -5.75 -6.51
CA LYS A 81 13.37 -5.06 -7.79
C LYS A 81 11.87 -4.72 -7.96
N GLN A 82 11.01 -5.30 -7.13
CA GLN A 82 9.56 -5.12 -7.14
C GLN A 82 9.12 -4.21 -5.98
N ILE A 83 10.06 -3.69 -5.18
CA ILE A 83 9.79 -2.82 -4.04
C ILE A 83 9.83 -1.36 -4.51
N ILE A 84 8.76 -0.64 -4.24
CA ILE A 84 8.62 0.79 -4.44
C ILE A 84 8.71 1.48 -3.07
N SER A 85 9.60 2.47 -2.95
CA SER A 85 9.74 3.32 -1.77
C SER A 85 9.05 4.66 -1.96
N ILE A 86 9.01 5.47 -0.89
CA ILE A 86 8.54 6.86 -0.96
C ILE A 86 9.30 7.68 -2.02
N ASP A 87 10.61 7.45 -2.17
CA ASP A 87 11.47 8.15 -3.12
C ASP A 87 11.01 7.98 -4.57
N PHE A 88 10.39 6.85 -4.90
CA PHE A 88 9.82 6.63 -6.24
C PHE A 88 8.67 7.61 -6.51
N PHE A 89 7.77 7.76 -5.54
CA PHE A 89 6.63 8.66 -5.65
C PHE A 89 7.06 10.14 -5.64
N GLU A 90 8.09 10.49 -4.87
CA GLU A 90 8.68 11.83 -4.88
C GLU A 90 9.31 12.15 -6.24
N LYS A 91 9.98 11.17 -6.87
CA LYS A 91 10.65 11.36 -8.16
C LYS A 91 9.69 11.47 -9.34
N TYR A 92 8.65 10.63 -9.37
CA TYR A 92 7.77 10.51 -10.53
C TYR A 92 6.40 11.19 -10.33
N GLY A 93 6.08 11.62 -9.11
CA GLY A 93 4.78 12.13 -8.73
C GLY A 93 3.73 11.03 -8.60
N ILE A 94 2.62 11.33 -7.94
CA ILE A 94 1.53 10.36 -7.74
C ILE A 94 0.94 9.94 -9.08
N TYR A 95 0.68 10.87 -10.00
CA TYR A 95 0.01 10.55 -11.28
C TYR A 95 0.76 9.48 -12.07
N ARG A 96 2.04 9.70 -12.39
CA ARG A 96 2.84 8.72 -13.15
C ARG A 96 3.05 7.44 -12.36
N SER A 97 3.25 7.53 -11.04
CA SER A 97 3.35 6.33 -10.20
C SER A 97 2.08 5.48 -10.25
N THR A 98 0.91 6.13 -10.23
CA THR A 98 -0.41 5.50 -10.13
C THR A 98 -0.83 4.82 -11.43
N TYR A 99 -0.51 5.41 -12.58
CA TYR A 99 -0.75 4.86 -13.91
C TYR A 99 0.36 3.88 -14.31
N GLU A 100 1.62 4.28 -14.33
CA GLU A 100 2.68 3.42 -14.89
C GLU A 100 3.04 2.23 -14.00
N ALA A 101 3.09 2.42 -12.67
CA ALA A 101 3.52 1.36 -11.76
C ALA A 101 2.37 0.44 -11.32
N PHE A 102 1.17 0.97 -11.10
CA PHE A 102 0.08 0.18 -10.52
C PHE A 102 -0.98 -0.31 -11.51
N GLU A 103 -1.12 0.29 -12.71
CA GLU A 103 -2.16 -0.11 -13.68
C GLU A 103 -1.96 -1.54 -14.21
N LYS A 104 -0.69 -1.96 -14.36
CA LYS A 104 -0.35 -3.30 -14.88
C LYS A 104 -0.19 -4.37 -13.79
N CYS A 105 -0.44 -4.03 -12.53
CA CYS A 105 -0.15 -4.90 -11.40
C CYS A 105 -1.42 -5.51 -10.83
N LYS A 106 -1.44 -6.84 -10.73
CA LYS A 106 -2.60 -7.59 -10.22
C LYS A 106 -2.68 -7.57 -8.70
N VAL A 107 -1.52 -7.55 -8.02
CA VAL A 107 -1.44 -7.66 -6.56
C VAL A 107 -0.48 -6.61 -6.00
N ILE A 108 -0.92 -5.92 -4.95
CA ILE A 108 -0.12 -4.92 -4.24
C ILE A 108 0.01 -5.39 -2.79
N TYR A 109 1.24 -5.44 -2.29
CA TYR A 109 1.51 -5.67 -0.87
C TYR A 109 2.11 -4.43 -0.21
N ILE A 110 1.65 -4.07 0.98
CA ILE A 110 2.38 -3.15 1.87
C ILE A 110 3.38 -3.96 2.69
N ILE A 111 4.66 -3.57 2.66
CA ILE A 111 5.69 -4.05 3.59
C ILE A 111 5.67 -3.13 4.81
N ASP A 112 5.10 -3.59 5.92
CA ASP A 112 5.00 -2.81 7.14
C ASP A 112 6.23 -3.00 8.03
N ASN A 113 7.21 -2.10 7.90
CA ASN A 113 8.43 -2.15 8.71
C ASN A 113 8.22 -1.62 10.13
N SER A 114 7.11 -0.91 10.41
CA SER A 114 6.80 -0.39 11.75
C SER A 114 6.43 -1.52 12.72
N GLU A 115 6.00 -2.67 12.20
CA GLU A 115 5.63 -3.85 13.00
C GLU A 115 6.69 -4.95 13.01
N SER A 116 7.90 -4.65 12.55
CA SER A 116 8.96 -5.65 12.47
C SER A 116 9.36 -6.17 13.86
N LYS A 117 9.20 -7.48 14.09
CA LYS A 117 9.54 -8.15 15.34
C LYS A 117 10.43 -9.36 15.05
N ARG A 118 11.54 -9.48 15.78
CA ARG A 118 12.47 -10.64 15.73
C ARG A 118 12.88 -11.03 14.29
N GLY A 119 13.14 -10.04 13.43
CA GLY A 119 13.59 -10.26 12.04
C GLY A 119 12.51 -10.72 11.05
N LYS A 120 11.24 -10.78 11.49
CA LYS A 120 10.08 -10.94 10.61
C LYS A 120 9.47 -9.58 10.28
N ILE A 121 8.93 -9.46 9.08
CA ILE A 121 8.27 -8.27 8.54
C ILE A 121 6.88 -8.68 8.08
N ASN A 122 5.89 -7.88 8.44
CA ASN A 122 4.51 -8.13 8.04
C ASN A 122 4.27 -7.55 6.64
N ILE A 123 3.58 -8.32 5.81
CA ILE A 123 3.08 -7.87 4.51
C ILE A 123 1.57 -8.06 4.43
N TYR A 124 0.89 -7.08 3.82
CA TYR A 124 -0.57 -7.03 3.71
C TYR A 124 -0.96 -6.83 2.25
N GLU A 125 -1.83 -7.68 1.70
CA GLU A 125 -2.42 -7.49 0.37
C GLU A 125 -3.42 -6.33 0.43
N VAL A 126 -3.22 -5.29 -0.37
CA VAL A 126 -3.97 -4.04 -0.26
C VAL A 126 -4.62 -3.64 -1.58
N ILE A 127 -5.68 -2.84 -1.45
CA ILE A 127 -6.28 -2.10 -2.56
C ILE A 127 -5.71 -0.68 -2.56
N LYS A 128 -5.38 -0.14 -3.74
CA LYS A 128 -4.99 1.25 -3.91
C LYS A 128 -6.22 2.17 -3.96
N PHE A 129 -6.19 3.25 -3.19
CA PHE A 129 -7.12 4.38 -3.26
C PHE A 129 -6.30 5.66 -3.41
N SER A 130 -6.58 6.50 -4.40
CA SER A 130 -5.93 7.82 -4.52
C SER A 130 -6.97 8.91 -4.34
N SER A 131 -6.67 9.94 -3.56
CA SER A 131 -7.54 11.12 -3.46
C SER A 131 -7.32 12.11 -4.61
N TYR A 132 -6.67 11.70 -5.70
CA TYR A 132 -6.50 12.56 -6.86
C TYR A 132 -7.85 12.64 -7.58
N SER A 133 -8.63 13.66 -7.23
CA SER A 133 -9.71 14.13 -8.09
C SER A 133 -9.05 14.64 -9.36
N MET A 134 -9.24 13.95 -10.49
CA MET A 134 -9.07 14.60 -11.78
C MET A 134 -10.06 15.76 -11.75
N GLY A 135 -9.55 16.99 -11.62
CA GLY A 135 -10.34 18.14 -12.04
C GLY A 135 -10.71 17.88 -13.48
N GLU A 136 -12.01 17.79 -13.73
CA GLU A 136 -12.56 18.02 -15.07
C GLU A 136 -12.14 19.40 -15.57
#